data_AF-A0A3B1KA64-F1
#
_entry.id   AF-A0A3B1KA64-F1
#
_cell.length_a   1.000
_cell.length_b   1.000
_cell.length_c   1.000
_cell.angle_alpha   90.00
_cell.angle_beta   90.00
_cell.angle_gamma   90.00
#
_symmetry.space_group_name_H-M   'P 1'
#
loop_
_entity.id
_entity.type
_entity.pdbx_description
1 polymer ?
#
loop_
_entity_poly.entity_id
_entity_poly.type
_entity_poly.pdbx_seq_one_letter_code
_entity_poly.pdbx_strand_id
1 'polypeptide(L)'
;CALGGQLCALVGSAVETKVPANLNKYMEAFLAFTTHPSQFLRSSTLTTWASIFRHEVLSKDPTLVQMSAKYMKTTMTNLVKTGFPSKNDNPSCEYSRVDFDCDEDFITFFNAFKAQQGEVVRQACKIAPFEAFQIAAECYQYQISAPIDAGNAPAKADGLCTVLSPSVVQWEAMTFFLESVIGQLFKVLEKEKLPVEQDPLILSCILSSLSALFPFVLDRPEFLPQVFFKDVSAITFELAEGSKAPRTRSVKNVRRHACSSVIKMCRMYPEYILPYFDMLYTQVKDLFVNEMLLTQMEKCAMVEALVLLSNQFKDYEKQRVFLEELMAPVSARWLSEELHSILWDPVSFLSFVGADRVVTDPSDEDLMGLNRSRISFCVYTILGVVKRARWPDDLEEAKAGGFVVGYTSTGAPIYRNPCKDPVLALLPNLLAFMRTLNSLFLPENVARLSETFSRAYEVLDVEKNLILSISQPTVDVYDTPVYKSSVERLQGFFCALYDNSYHIIGHSGTALQQDFYTIDGLAEKLVSSTLVHLEHVPYHRLRPLLHILYNI
;
A
#
# COMPACT_ATOMS: atom_id res chain seq x y z
N CYS A 1 -34.52 -5.97 -2.76
CA CYS A 1 -33.54 -6.01 -1.66
C CYS A 1 -34.17 -6.40 -0.33
N ALA A 2 -35.08 -5.60 0.24
CA ALA A 2 -35.69 -5.89 1.56
C ALA A 2 -36.31 -7.30 1.68
N LEU A 3 -37.04 -7.74 0.65
CA LEU A 3 -37.60 -9.10 0.60
C LEU A 3 -36.51 -10.20 0.67
N GLY A 4 -35.39 -10.03 -0.01
CA GLY A 4 -34.25 -10.95 0.07
C GLY A 4 -33.59 -10.94 1.46
N GLY A 5 -33.55 -9.77 2.11
CA GLY A 5 -33.12 -9.67 3.52
C GLY A 5 -34.04 -10.45 4.46
N GLN A 6 -35.36 -10.33 4.29
CA GLN A 6 -36.35 -11.12 5.05
C GLN A 6 -36.18 -12.62 4.80
N LEU A 7 -35.97 -13.03 3.55
CA LEU A 7 -35.71 -14.43 3.22
C LEU A 7 -34.48 -14.97 3.96
N CYS A 8 -33.37 -14.21 3.97
CA CYS A 8 -32.14 -14.59 4.68
C CYS A 8 -32.31 -14.63 6.22
N ALA A 9 -33.25 -13.86 6.77
CA ALA A 9 -33.52 -13.86 8.20
C ALA A 9 -34.40 -15.04 8.65
N LEU A 10 -35.26 -15.53 7.77
CA LEU A 10 -36.29 -16.53 8.11
C LEU A 10 -35.86 -17.97 7.77
N VAL A 11 -35.18 -18.19 6.64
CA VAL A 11 -34.76 -19.55 6.23
C VAL A 11 -33.67 -20.07 7.14
N GLY A 12 -33.84 -21.28 7.70
CA GLY A 12 -32.89 -21.84 8.65
C GLY A 12 -32.94 -21.22 10.05
N SER A 13 -33.91 -20.34 10.31
CA SER A 13 -34.21 -19.85 11.66
C SER A 13 -35.04 -20.87 12.46
N ALA A 14 -35.31 -20.57 13.74
CA ALA A 14 -36.21 -21.37 14.58
C ALA A 14 -37.64 -21.46 14.04
N VAL A 15 -38.03 -20.53 13.15
CA VAL A 15 -39.27 -20.63 12.39
C VAL A 15 -38.95 -21.48 11.17
N GLU A 16 -39.57 -22.67 11.02
CA GLU A 16 -39.34 -23.67 9.95
C GLU A 16 -39.72 -23.18 8.54
N THR A 17 -39.20 -22.04 8.13
CA THR A 17 -39.45 -21.41 6.83
C THR A 17 -38.67 -22.16 5.77
N LYS A 18 -39.39 -22.79 4.84
CA LYS A 18 -38.80 -23.50 3.71
C LYS A 18 -38.29 -22.52 2.66
N VAL A 19 -37.33 -22.97 1.87
CA VAL A 19 -36.89 -22.26 0.66
C VAL A 19 -38.08 -22.10 -0.30
N PRO A 20 -38.39 -20.88 -0.78
CA PRO A 20 -39.53 -20.65 -1.65
C PRO A 20 -39.42 -21.41 -2.98
N ALA A 21 -40.52 -22.02 -3.44
CA ALA A 21 -40.55 -22.78 -4.70
C ALA A 21 -40.22 -21.93 -5.95
N ASN A 22 -40.47 -20.62 -5.89
CA ASN A 22 -40.17 -19.68 -6.98
C ASN A 22 -38.86 -18.90 -6.76
N LEU A 23 -37.92 -19.44 -5.97
CA LEU A 23 -36.64 -18.78 -5.70
C LEU A 23 -35.90 -18.44 -7.01
N ASN A 24 -35.94 -19.33 -8.01
CA ASN A 24 -35.34 -19.08 -9.32
C ASN A 24 -35.85 -17.80 -9.99
N LYS A 25 -37.16 -17.57 -10.02
CA LYS A 25 -37.77 -16.37 -10.60
C LYS A 25 -37.36 -15.11 -9.85
N TYR A 26 -37.31 -15.19 -8.52
CA TYR A 26 -36.83 -14.08 -7.70
C TYR A 26 -35.36 -13.77 -8.02
N MET A 27 -34.51 -14.79 -8.17
CA MET A 27 -33.09 -14.62 -8.47
C MET A 27 -32.82 -14.12 -9.88
N GLU A 28 -33.59 -14.56 -10.88
CA GLU A 28 -33.51 -14.02 -12.24
C GLU A 28 -33.94 -12.54 -12.30
N ALA A 29 -35.06 -12.20 -11.64
CA ALA A 29 -35.49 -10.80 -11.55
C ALA A 29 -34.44 -9.95 -10.81
N PHE A 30 -33.83 -10.48 -9.75
CA PHE A 30 -32.81 -9.77 -8.99
C PHE A 30 -31.49 -9.60 -9.76
N LEU A 31 -31.12 -10.60 -10.57
CA LEU A 31 -30.01 -10.49 -11.51
C LEU A 31 -30.28 -9.42 -12.58
N ALA A 32 -31.52 -9.28 -13.05
CA ALA A 32 -31.89 -8.24 -14.01
C ALA A 32 -31.60 -6.81 -13.49
N PHE A 33 -31.86 -6.56 -12.19
CA PHE A 33 -31.45 -5.30 -11.54
C PHE A 33 -29.92 -5.16 -11.43
N THR A 34 -29.21 -6.27 -11.33
CA THR A 34 -27.74 -6.31 -11.25
C THR A 34 -27.07 -6.09 -12.61
N THR A 35 -27.77 -6.36 -13.72
CA THR A 35 -27.33 -6.08 -15.09
C THR A 35 -27.85 -4.75 -15.63
N HIS A 36 -28.62 -4.00 -14.85
CA HIS A 36 -29.26 -2.76 -15.30
C HIS A 36 -28.22 -1.63 -15.50
N PRO A 37 -28.40 -0.72 -16.48
CA PRO A 37 -27.43 0.38 -16.72
C PRO A 37 -27.21 1.31 -15.51
N SER A 38 -28.27 1.67 -14.77
CA SER A 38 -28.14 2.49 -13.55
C SER A 38 -27.12 1.91 -12.55
N GLN A 39 -26.09 2.71 -12.26
CA GLN A 39 -25.07 2.37 -11.26
C GLN A 39 -25.66 2.25 -9.85
N PHE A 40 -26.65 3.08 -9.53
CA PHE A 40 -27.37 3.03 -8.26
C PHE A 40 -28.14 1.72 -8.08
N LEU A 41 -28.87 1.27 -9.11
CA LEU A 41 -29.62 0.00 -9.04
C LEU A 41 -28.68 -1.19 -8.87
N ARG A 42 -27.56 -1.23 -9.61
CA ARG A 42 -26.54 -2.27 -9.46
C ARG A 42 -25.94 -2.28 -8.05
N SER A 43 -25.62 -1.11 -7.50
CA SER A 43 -25.09 -0.98 -6.14
C SER A 43 -26.07 -1.46 -5.08
N SER A 44 -27.35 -1.14 -5.26
CA SER A 44 -28.43 -1.52 -4.34
C SER A 44 -28.61 -3.04 -4.18
N THR A 45 -28.21 -3.83 -5.18
CA THR A 45 -28.35 -5.30 -5.10
C THR A 45 -27.25 -5.96 -4.26
N LEU A 46 -26.09 -5.32 -4.09
CA LEU A 46 -24.88 -5.93 -3.52
C LEU A 46 -25.09 -6.48 -2.11
N THR A 47 -25.70 -5.71 -1.20
CA THR A 47 -25.93 -6.15 0.19
C THR A 47 -26.81 -7.40 0.27
N THR A 48 -27.79 -7.51 -0.63
CA THR A 48 -28.67 -8.68 -0.67
C THR A 48 -27.93 -9.89 -1.24
N TRP A 49 -27.16 -9.73 -2.32
CA TRP A 49 -26.31 -10.80 -2.85
C TRP A 49 -25.29 -11.29 -1.80
N ALA A 50 -24.63 -10.38 -1.09
CA ALA A 50 -23.69 -10.71 -0.02
C ALA A 50 -24.35 -11.57 1.06
N SER A 51 -25.55 -11.18 1.48
CA SER A 51 -26.32 -11.89 2.52
C SER A 51 -26.72 -13.28 2.04
N ILE A 52 -27.23 -13.37 0.82
CA ILE A 52 -27.68 -14.62 0.20
C ILE A 52 -26.52 -15.60 0.01
N PHE A 53 -25.38 -15.15 -0.52
CA PHE A 53 -24.22 -16.02 -0.76
C PHE A 53 -23.51 -16.46 0.52
N ARG A 54 -23.59 -15.67 1.60
CA ARG A 54 -23.04 -16.05 2.91
C ARG A 54 -23.96 -16.99 3.70
N HIS A 55 -25.24 -17.06 3.32
CA HIS A 55 -26.25 -17.77 4.10
C HIS A 55 -26.03 -19.29 4.08
N GLU A 56 -25.99 -19.93 5.24
CA GLU A 56 -25.58 -21.35 5.39
C GLU A 56 -26.47 -22.35 4.65
N VAL A 57 -27.79 -22.09 4.61
CA VAL A 57 -28.76 -22.92 3.88
C VAL A 57 -28.85 -22.52 2.40
N LEU A 58 -29.20 -21.26 2.11
CA LEU A 58 -29.45 -20.79 0.73
C LEU A 58 -28.22 -20.95 -0.18
N SER A 59 -27.00 -20.73 0.31
CA SER A 59 -25.77 -20.87 -0.49
C SER A 59 -25.55 -22.26 -1.08
N LYS A 60 -26.17 -23.29 -0.51
CA LYS A 60 -26.10 -24.68 -0.97
C LYS A 60 -27.25 -25.07 -1.90
N ASP A 61 -28.24 -24.20 -2.08
CA ASP A 61 -29.35 -24.46 -2.99
C ASP A 61 -28.86 -24.49 -4.45
N PRO A 62 -29.23 -25.51 -5.25
CA PRO A 62 -28.78 -25.63 -6.63
C PRO A 62 -29.06 -24.41 -7.50
N THR A 63 -30.17 -23.71 -7.25
CA THR A 63 -30.52 -22.46 -7.93
C THR A 63 -29.46 -21.39 -7.68
N LEU A 64 -28.98 -21.29 -6.44
CA LEU A 64 -28.00 -20.28 -6.05
C LEU A 64 -26.58 -20.62 -6.49
N VAL A 65 -26.22 -21.90 -6.51
CA VAL A 65 -24.95 -22.36 -7.11
C VAL A 65 -24.90 -21.97 -8.59
N GLN A 66 -25.98 -22.19 -9.35
CA GLN A 66 -26.02 -21.75 -10.74
C GLN A 66 -26.02 -20.22 -10.85
N MET A 67 -26.72 -19.53 -9.95
CA MET A 67 -26.83 -18.08 -9.98
C MET A 67 -25.52 -17.39 -9.60
N SER A 68 -24.70 -17.97 -8.73
CA SER A 68 -23.39 -17.41 -8.36
C SER A 68 -22.46 -17.35 -9.58
N ALA A 69 -22.46 -18.37 -10.44
CA ALA A 69 -21.73 -18.36 -11.70
C ALA A 69 -22.23 -17.27 -12.67
N LYS A 70 -23.55 -17.13 -12.81
CA LYS A 70 -24.15 -16.04 -13.62
C LYS A 70 -23.78 -14.66 -13.07
N TYR A 71 -23.87 -14.48 -11.76
CA TYR A 71 -23.50 -13.25 -11.07
C TYR A 71 -22.03 -12.87 -11.28
N MET A 72 -21.11 -13.84 -11.19
CA MET A 72 -19.68 -13.61 -11.42
C MET A 72 -19.42 -13.15 -12.86
N LYS A 73 -20.07 -13.76 -13.86
CA LYS A 73 -19.98 -13.31 -15.27
C LYS A 73 -20.50 -11.87 -15.44
N THR A 74 -21.64 -11.54 -14.84
CA THR A 74 -22.18 -10.17 -14.85
C THR A 74 -21.23 -9.16 -14.19
N THR A 75 -20.54 -9.58 -13.13
CA THR A 75 -19.65 -8.71 -12.38
C THR A 75 -18.48 -8.20 -13.23
N MET A 76 -17.99 -8.99 -14.18
CA MET A 76 -16.94 -8.55 -15.11
C MET A 76 -17.32 -7.27 -15.86
N THR A 77 -18.58 -7.14 -16.29
CA THR A 77 -19.08 -5.92 -16.95
C THR A 77 -19.27 -4.78 -15.95
N ASN A 78 -19.74 -5.09 -14.74
CA ASN A 78 -20.03 -4.09 -13.70
C ASN A 78 -18.77 -3.45 -13.11
N LEU A 79 -17.64 -4.16 -13.12
CA LEU A 79 -16.36 -3.65 -12.63
C LEU A 79 -15.70 -2.66 -13.61
N VAL A 80 -16.15 -2.60 -14.87
CA VAL A 80 -15.62 -1.65 -15.86
C VAL A 80 -16.14 -0.24 -15.57
N LYS A 81 -15.23 0.65 -15.21
CA LYS A 81 -15.52 2.05 -14.85
C LYS A 81 -15.97 2.84 -16.09
N THR A 82 -17.28 2.88 -16.31
CA THR A 82 -17.96 3.52 -17.46
C THR A 82 -19.25 4.19 -17.00
N GLY A 83 -19.85 5.05 -17.83
CA GLY A 83 -21.11 5.70 -17.46
C GLY A 83 -20.93 7.03 -16.72
N PHE A 84 -19.87 7.78 -17.02
CA PHE A 84 -19.63 9.10 -16.42
C PHE A 84 -20.77 10.07 -16.77
N PRO A 85 -21.26 10.90 -15.82
CA PRO A 85 -22.26 11.95 -16.08
C PRO A 85 -21.87 12.87 -17.25
N SER A 86 -20.60 13.24 -17.36
CA SER A 86 -20.07 14.11 -18.41
C SER A 86 -20.02 13.49 -19.82
N LYS A 87 -20.17 12.16 -19.93
CA LYS A 87 -19.99 11.42 -21.18
C LYS A 87 -21.31 10.93 -21.78
N ASN A 88 -21.21 10.37 -22.99
CA ASN A 88 -22.29 9.75 -23.77
C ASN A 88 -21.84 8.41 -24.40
N ASP A 89 -20.82 7.76 -23.82
CA ASP A 89 -20.18 6.55 -24.36
C ASP A 89 -20.84 5.25 -23.86
N ASN A 90 -21.78 5.33 -22.91
CA ASN A 90 -22.43 4.17 -22.32
C ASN A 90 -23.89 4.47 -21.95
N PRO A 91 -24.83 3.51 -22.07
CA PRO A 91 -26.22 3.69 -21.62
C PRO A 91 -26.35 4.07 -20.14
N SER A 92 -25.34 3.76 -19.32
CA SER A 92 -25.30 4.12 -17.90
C SER A 92 -25.17 5.64 -17.68
N CYS A 93 -24.66 6.42 -18.66
CA CYS A 93 -24.43 7.86 -18.54
C CYS A 93 -25.72 8.64 -18.22
N GLU A 94 -26.85 8.30 -18.86
CA GLU A 94 -28.13 8.96 -18.63
C GLU A 94 -28.59 8.81 -17.17
N TYR A 95 -28.45 7.62 -16.61
CA TYR A 95 -28.79 7.36 -15.21
C TYR A 95 -27.83 8.07 -14.27
N SER A 96 -26.53 8.07 -14.59
CA SER A 96 -25.54 8.76 -13.78
C SER A 96 -25.77 10.27 -13.71
N ARG A 97 -26.31 10.92 -14.76
CA ARG A 97 -26.69 12.35 -14.69
C ARG A 97 -27.90 12.63 -13.81
N VAL A 98 -28.74 11.62 -13.56
CA VAL A 98 -29.86 11.72 -12.64
C VAL A 98 -29.38 11.49 -11.20
N ASP A 99 -28.46 10.55 -11.00
CA ASP A 99 -28.04 10.07 -9.69
C ASP A 99 -26.85 10.86 -9.09
N PHE A 100 -26.05 11.56 -9.91
CA PHE A 100 -24.82 12.24 -9.48
C PHE A 100 -24.70 13.65 -10.08
N ASP A 101 -24.18 14.59 -9.28
CA ASP A 101 -24.00 15.99 -9.69
C ASP A 101 -22.79 16.18 -10.62
N CYS A 102 -21.74 15.38 -10.45
CA CYS A 102 -20.50 15.45 -11.21
C CYS A 102 -19.78 14.09 -11.34
N ASP A 103 -18.73 14.05 -12.17
CA ASP A 103 -17.92 12.85 -12.39
C ASP A 103 -17.17 12.40 -11.13
N GLU A 104 -16.74 13.33 -10.28
CA GLU A 104 -16.06 13.04 -9.02
C GLU A 104 -16.94 12.29 -8.02
N ASP A 105 -18.22 12.66 -7.94
CA ASP A 105 -19.20 11.97 -7.08
C ASP A 105 -19.50 10.57 -7.61
N PHE A 106 -19.67 10.45 -8.92
CA PHE A 106 -19.81 9.16 -9.59
C PHE A 106 -18.61 8.24 -9.30
N ILE A 107 -17.38 8.74 -9.38
CA ILE A 107 -16.17 7.94 -9.13
C ILE A 107 -16.06 7.52 -7.67
N THR A 108 -16.36 8.43 -6.74
CA THR A 108 -16.35 8.12 -5.31
C THR A 108 -17.36 7.01 -5.01
N PHE A 109 -18.57 7.12 -5.54
CA PHE A 109 -19.60 6.08 -5.44
C PHE A 109 -19.17 4.77 -6.11
N PHE A 110 -18.64 4.83 -7.34
CA PHE A 110 -18.21 3.67 -8.10
C PHE A 110 -17.06 2.92 -7.39
N ASN A 111 -16.12 3.62 -6.78
CA ASN A 111 -15.03 2.99 -6.04
C ASN A 111 -15.54 2.27 -4.78
N ALA A 112 -16.49 2.86 -4.06
CA ALA A 112 -17.15 2.20 -2.93
C ALA A 112 -17.94 0.97 -3.39
N PHE A 113 -18.70 1.10 -4.48
CA PHE A 113 -19.41 0.00 -5.14
C PHE A 113 -18.45 -1.14 -5.52
N LYS A 114 -17.35 -0.82 -6.20
CA LYS A 114 -16.33 -1.80 -6.64
C LYS A 114 -15.76 -2.56 -5.45
N ALA A 115 -15.41 -1.86 -4.37
CA ALA A 115 -14.90 -2.48 -3.15
C ALA A 115 -15.91 -3.45 -2.53
N GLN A 116 -17.19 -3.05 -2.43
CA GLN A 116 -18.26 -3.91 -1.92
C GLN A 116 -18.53 -5.09 -2.85
N GLN A 117 -18.54 -4.88 -4.17
CA GLN A 117 -18.76 -5.93 -5.16
C GLN A 117 -17.65 -7.00 -5.09
N GLY A 118 -16.39 -6.59 -4.88
CA GLY A 118 -15.29 -7.53 -4.64
C GLY A 118 -15.54 -8.47 -3.46
N GLU A 119 -16.17 -7.98 -2.38
CA GLU A 119 -16.56 -8.83 -1.26
C GLU A 119 -17.66 -9.83 -1.63
N VAL A 120 -18.64 -9.41 -2.44
CA VAL A 120 -19.68 -10.31 -2.94
C VAL A 120 -19.10 -11.38 -3.88
N VAL A 121 -18.17 -11.01 -4.77
CA VAL A 121 -17.43 -11.96 -5.63
C VAL A 121 -16.71 -13.00 -4.79
N ARG A 122 -16.05 -12.61 -3.69
CA ARG A 122 -15.43 -13.56 -2.77
C ARG A 122 -16.45 -14.54 -2.17
N GLN A 123 -17.63 -14.08 -1.77
CA GLN A 123 -18.66 -15.00 -1.27
C GLN A 123 -19.20 -15.92 -2.38
N ALA A 124 -19.42 -15.42 -3.60
CA ALA A 124 -19.83 -16.23 -4.74
C ALA A 124 -18.77 -17.29 -5.10
N CYS A 125 -17.48 -16.92 -5.04
CA CYS A 125 -16.35 -17.81 -5.29
C CYS A 125 -16.28 -18.97 -4.28
N LYS A 126 -16.71 -18.77 -3.02
CA LYS A 126 -16.81 -19.88 -2.05
C LYS A 126 -17.84 -20.93 -2.46
N ILE A 127 -18.88 -20.53 -3.17
CA ILE A 127 -19.97 -21.42 -3.61
C ILE A 127 -19.55 -22.20 -4.86
N ALA A 128 -18.93 -21.52 -5.82
CA ALA A 128 -18.57 -22.06 -7.13
C ALA A 128 -17.10 -21.73 -7.48
N PRO A 129 -16.11 -22.34 -6.80
CA PRO A 129 -14.70 -21.97 -6.93
C PRO A 129 -14.12 -22.30 -8.32
N PHE A 130 -14.44 -23.45 -8.89
CA PHE A 130 -13.91 -23.87 -10.19
C PHE A 130 -14.44 -22.97 -11.31
N GLU A 131 -15.74 -22.66 -11.30
CA GLU A 131 -16.35 -21.74 -12.25
C GLU A 131 -15.78 -20.33 -12.10
N ALA A 132 -15.54 -19.87 -10.87
CA ALA A 132 -14.90 -18.57 -10.62
C ALA A 132 -13.50 -18.50 -11.25
N PHE A 133 -12.69 -19.56 -11.05
CA PHE A 133 -11.36 -19.66 -11.64
C PHE A 133 -11.41 -19.65 -13.17
N GLN A 134 -12.29 -20.45 -13.76
CA GLN A 134 -12.45 -20.52 -15.21
C GLN A 134 -12.86 -19.16 -15.80
N ILE A 135 -13.83 -18.48 -15.20
CA ILE A 135 -14.26 -17.14 -15.65
C ILE A 135 -13.09 -16.15 -15.59
N ALA A 136 -12.32 -16.16 -14.49
CA ALA A 136 -11.17 -15.29 -14.35
C ALA A 136 -10.09 -15.57 -15.41
N ALA A 137 -9.81 -16.85 -15.67
CA ALA A 137 -8.84 -17.29 -16.68
C ALA A 137 -9.26 -16.89 -18.10
N GLU A 138 -10.51 -17.16 -18.49
CA GLU A 138 -11.06 -16.78 -19.80
C GLU A 138 -11.00 -15.25 -20.03
N CYS A 139 -11.39 -14.48 -19.01
CA CYS A 139 -11.35 -13.02 -19.09
C CYS A 139 -9.92 -12.49 -19.21
N TYR A 140 -8.98 -13.09 -18.49
CA TYR A 140 -7.57 -12.72 -18.60
C TYR A 140 -6.99 -13.04 -19.98
N GLN A 141 -7.26 -14.24 -20.52
CA GLN A 141 -6.82 -14.64 -21.86
C GLN A 141 -7.37 -13.70 -22.94
N TYR A 142 -8.63 -13.30 -22.80
CA TYR A 142 -9.23 -12.29 -23.66
C TYR A 142 -8.47 -10.96 -23.58
N GLN A 143 -8.17 -10.47 -22.38
CA GLN A 143 -7.48 -9.18 -22.23
C GLN A 143 -6.04 -9.18 -22.76
N ILE A 144 -5.30 -10.29 -22.65
CA ILE A 144 -3.97 -10.40 -23.28
C ILE A 144 -4.02 -10.41 -24.80
N SER A 145 -5.03 -11.08 -25.37
CA SER A 145 -5.14 -11.23 -26.83
C SER A 145 -5.81 -10.03 -27.51
N ALA A 146 -6.55 -9.21 -26.74
CA ALA A 146 -7.19 -8.02 -27.24
C ALA A 146 -6.17 -6.91 -27.58
N PRO A 147 -6.37 -6.17 -28.69
CA PRO A 147 -5.54 -5.03 -29.02
C PRO A 147 -5.73 -3.90 -27.99
N ILE A 148 -4.67 -3.13 -27.73
CA ILE A 148 -4.73 -1.97 -26.86
C ILE A 148 -5.51 -0.85 -27.57
N ASP A 149 -6.72 -0.60 -27.09
CA ASP A 149 -7.54 0.57 -27.38
C ASP A 149 -7.23 1.71 -26.38
N ALA A 150 -6.48 2.70 -26.87
CA ALA A 150 -6.16 3.93 -26.12
C ALA A 150 -7.31 4.95 -26.12
N GLY A 151 -8.38 4.73 -26.89
CA GLY A 151 -9.48 5.69 -27.08
C GLY A 151 -9.04 7.00 -27.73
N ASN A 152 -9.79 8.07 -27.50
CA ASN A 152 -9.46 9.43 -27.97
C ASN A 152 -8.37 10.09 -27.13
N ALA A 153 -7.24 9.40 -26.90
CA ALA A 153 -6.11 9.97 -26.18
C ALA A 153 -5.65 11.25 -26.90
N PRO A 154 -5.34 12.34 -26.15
CA PRO A 154 -4.91 13.60 -26.76
C PRO A 154 -3.63 13.37 -27.59
N ALA A 155 -3.49 14.09 -28.70
CA ALA A 155 -2.36 13.94 -29.65
C ALA A 155 -0.96 14.10 -29.00
N LYS A 156 -0.87 14.66 -27.78
CA LYS A 156 0.35 14.77 -26.96
C LYS A 156 0.76 13.47 -26.24
N ALA A 157 -0.10 12.45 -26.23
CA ALA A 157 0.17 11.19 -25.54
C ALA A 157 0.96 10.18 -26.40
N ASP A 158 1.40 10.55 -27.62
CA ASP A 158 2.18 9.68 -28.54
C ASP A 158 1.60 8.26 -28.71
N GLY A 159 0.28 8.10 -28.62
CA GLY A 159 -0.39 6.79 -28.73
C GLY A 159 -0.46 5.98 -27.42
N LEU A 160 -0.10 6.55 -26.27
CA LEU A 160 -0.20 5.93 -24.94
C LEU A 160 -1.60 6.07 -24.33
N CYS A 161 -1.97 5.14 -23.46
CA CYS A 161 -3.27 5.12 -22.79
C CYS A 161 -3.37 6.16 -21.66
N THR A 162 -4.57 6.73 -21.49
CA THR A 162 -4.98 7.54 -20.34
C THR A 162 -5.67 6.67 -19.28
N VAL A 163 -5.90 7.19 -18.07
CA VAL A 163 -6.59 6.46 -16.98
C VAL A 163 -8.02 6.05 -17.35
N LEU A 164 -8.64 6.78 -18.28
CA LEU A 164 -10.01 6.52 -18.74
C LEU A 164 -10.06 5.84 -20.11
N SER A 165 -8.91 5.45 -20.67
CA SER A 165 -8.87 4.70 -21.92
C SER A 165 -9.60 3.35 -21.76
N PRO A 166 -10.33 2.88 -22.78
CA PRO A 166 -11.10 1.64 -22.72
C PRO A 166 -10.27 0.44 -22.24
N SER A 167 -9.04 0.31 -22.75
CA SER A 167 -8.14 -0.77 -22.29
C SER A 167 -7.79 -0.65 -20.81
N VAL A 168 -7.47 0.54 -20.33
CA VAL A 168 -7.05 0.73 -18.92
C VAL A 168 -8.17 0.39 -17.96
N VAL A 169 -9.40 0.83 -18.23
CA VAL A 169 -10.55 0.51 -17.36
C VAL A 169 -10.94 -0.96 -17.42
N GLN A 170 -10.73 -1.64 -18.55
CA GLN A 170 -10.93 -3.09 -18.68
C GLN A 170 -9.86 -3.89 -17.93
N TRP A 171 -8.59 -3.50 -18.06
CA TRP A 171 -7.49 -4.10 -17.30
C TRP A 171 -7.67 -3.88 -15.80
N GLU A 172 -8.04 -2.69 -15.34
CA GLU A 172 -8.32 -2.42 -13.91
C GLU A 172 -9.45 -3.32 -13.37
N ALA A 173 -10.54 -3.47 -14.13
CA ALA A 173 -11.67 -4.32 -13.76
C ALA A 173 -11.28 -5.80 -13.68
N MET A 174 -10.57 -6.29 -14.69
CA MET A 174 -10.10 -7.67 -14.76
C MET A 174 -9.12 -7.99 -13.64
N THR A 175 -8.11 -7.13 -13.40
CA THR A 175 -7.14 -7.33 -12.32
C THR A 175 -7.82 -7.38 -10.96
N PHE A 176 -8.78 -6.48 -10.69
CA PHE A 176 -9.53 -6.48 -9.43
C PHE A 176 -10.39 -7.74 -9.25
N PHE A 177 -11.03 -8.22 -10.32
CA PHE A 177 -11.79 -9.47 -10.29
C PHE A 177 -10.88 -10.67 -10.01
N LEU A 178 -9.75 -10.76 -10.73
CA LEU A 178 -8.76 -11.81 -10.56
C LEU A 178 -8.21 -11.83 -9.12
N GLU A 179 -7.82 -10.69 -8.57
CA GLU A 179 -7.39 -10.59 -7.17
C GLU A 179 -8.44 -11.09 -6.18
N SER A 180 -9.72 -10.76 -6.42
CA SER A 180 -10.83 -11.18 -5.57
C SER A 180 -11.07 -12.70 -5.65
N VAL A 181 -11.01 -13.29 -6.85
CA VAL A 181 -11.18 -14.72 -7.07
C VAL A 181 -9.99 -15.50 -6.51
N ILE A 182 -8.77 -15.20 -6.98
CA ILE A 182 -7.56 -15.92 -6.59
C ILE A 182 -7.32 -15.82 -5.08
N GLY A 183 -7.44 -14.62 -4.51
CA GLY A 183 -7.27 -14.42 -3.07
C GLY A 183 -8.27 -15.21 -2.21
N GLN A 184 -9.41 -15.62 -2.78
CA GLN A 184 -10.40 -16.45 -2.12
C GLN A 184 -10.22 -17.95 -2.40
N LEU A 185 -9.81 -18.34 -3.61
CA LEU A 185 -9.58 -19.74 -3.97
C LEU A 185 -8.59 -20.43 -3.03
N PHE A 186 -7.46 -19.78 -2.75
CA PHE A 186 -6.44 -20.29 -1.83
C PHE A 186 -6.91 -20.45 -0.39
N LYS A 187 -8.06 -19.87 -0.01
CA LYS A 187 -8.66 -20.03 1.32
C LYS A 187 -9.68 -21.16 1.39
N VAL A 188 -10.21 -21.60 0.25
CA VAL A 188 -11.36 -22.51 0.18
C VAL A 188 -10.96 -23.88 -0.37
N LEU A 189 -10.07 -23.91 -1.35
CA LEU A 189 -9.58 -25.15 -1.94
C LEU A 189 -8.34 -25.65 -1.19
N GLU A 190 -8.29 -26.95 -0.95
CA GLU A 190 -7.03 -27.63 -0.57
C GLU A 190 -6.02 -27.48 -1.70
N LYS A 191 -4.73 -27.33 -1.37
CA LYS A 191 -3.66 -27.10 -2.36
C LYS A 191 -3.66 -28.13 -3.49
N GLU A 192 -3.95 -29.39 -3.17
CA GLU A 192 -4.01 -30.52 -4.11
C GLU A 192 -5.20 -30.47 -5.09
N LYS A 193 -6.23 -29.67 -4.78
CA LYS A 193 -7.45 -29.50 -5.61
C LYS A 193 -7.45 -28.18 -6.39
N LEU A 194 -6.38 -27.40 -6.27
CA LEU A 194 -6.20 -26.24 -7.14
C LEU A 194 -6.09 -26.74 -8.58
N PRO A 195 -6.80 -26.14 -9.55
CA PRO A 195 -6.71 -26.49 -10.97
C PRO A 195 -5.36 -26.02 -11.56
N VAL A 196 -4.25 -26.58 -11.08
CA VAL A 196 -2.87 -26.27 -11.51
C VAL A 196 -2.43 -27.19 -12.66
N GLU A 197 -3.20 -28.24 -12.96
CA GLU A 197 -2.89 -29.15 -14.05
C GLU A 197 -3.55 -28.71 -15.37
N GLN A 198 -2.66 -28.50 -16.37
CA GLN A 198 -2.92 -28.43 -17.82
C GLN A 198 -3.37 -27.08 -18.42
N ASP A 199 -2.55 -26.02 -18.38
CA ASP A 199 -2.50 -25.06 -19.50
C ASP A 199 -1.25 -24.13 -19.50
N PRO A 200 -0.41 -24.13 -20.56
CA PRO A 200 0.61 -23.10 -20.79
C PRO A 200 0.08 -21.65 -20.78
N LEU A 201 -1.24 -21.45 -20.92
CA LEU A 201 -1.88 -20.13 -20.85
C LEU A 201 -1.93 -19.55 -19.42
N ILE A 202 -1.93 -20.38 -18.37
CA ILE A 202 -1.80 -19.92 -16.96
C ILE A 202 -0.43 -19.26 -16.74
N LEU A 203 0.59 -19.67 -17.50
CA LEU A 203 1.94 -19.10 -17.47
C LEU A 203 2.00 -17.65 -17.98
N SER A 204 1.14 -17.30 -18.93
CA SER A 204 0.99 -15.92 -19.42
C SER A 204 0.18 -15.07 -18.43
N CYS A 205 -0.72 -15.68 -17.65
CA CYS A 205 -1.38 -15.09 -16.47
C CYS A 205 -0.39 -14.72 -15.37
N ILE A 206 0.53 -15.64 -15.09
CA ILE A 206 1.56 -15.52 -14.05
C ILE A 206 2.44 -14.29 -14.27
N LEU A 207 2.69 -13.87 -15.52
CA LEU A 207 3.66 -12.83 -15.83
C LEU A 207 3.15 -11.37 -15.77
N SER A 208 1.84 -11.13 -15.66
CA SER A 208 1.27 -9.75 -15.62
C SER A 208 0.39 -9.44 -14.41
N SER A 209 0.02 -10.45 -13.60
CA SER A 209 -0.70 -10.31 -12.30
C SER A 209 0.10 -10.88 -11.13
N LEU A 210 1.41 -10.66 -11.16
CA LEU A 210 2.48 -11.37 -10.41
C LEU A 210 2.22 -11.53 -8.90
N SER A 211 1.61 -10.54 -8.24
CA SER A 211 1.43 -10.56 -6.77
C SER A 211 0.22 -11.40 -6.27
N ALA A 212 -0.76 -11.67 -7.13
CA ALA A 212 -1.97 -12.44 -6.79
C ALA A 212 -1.79 -13.93 -7.08
N LEU A 213 -1.04 -14.25 -8.14
CA LEU A 213 -0.82 -15.62 -8.63
C LEU A 213 0.46 -16.26 -8.09
N PHE A 214 1.27 -15.54 -7.31
CA PHE A 214 2.48 -16.06 -6.70
C PHE A 214 2.32 -17.40 -5.96
N PRO A 215 1.21 -17.70 -5.25
CA PRO A 215 1.11 -19.01 -4.60
C PRO A 215 1.08 -20.18 -5.59
N PHE A 216 0.69 -19.99 -6.86
CA PHE A 216 0.84 -21.02 -7.91
C PHE A 216 2.30 -21.20 -8.36
N VAL A 217 3.12 -20.16 -8.25
CA VAL A 217 4.56 -20.22 -8.58
C VAL A 217 5.31 -21.10 -7.57
N LEU A 218 4.77 -21.30 -6.37
CA LEU A 218 5.36 -22.21 -5.39
C LEU A 218 5.25 -23.69 -5.79
N ASP A 219 4.21 -24.05 -6.52
CA ASP A 219 4.04 -25.42 -7.04
C ASP A 219 4.92 -25.66 -8.29
N ARG A 220 5.46 -24.59 -8.88
CA ARG A 220 6.37 -24.59 -10.04
C ARG A 220 7.56 -23.66 -9.81
N PRO A 221 8.48 -24.01 -8.89
CA PRO A 221 9.60 -23.14 -8.47
C PRO A 221 10.51 -22.68 -9.61
N GLU A 222 10.49 -23.35 -10.77
CA GLU A 222 11.24 -22.96 -11.96
C GLU A 222 10.90 -21.55 -12.48
N PHE A 223 9.68 -21.05 -12.21
CA PHE A 223 9.26 -19.70 -12.63
C PHE A 223 9.56 -18.63 -11.59
N LEU A 224 9.93 -19.02 -10.37
CA LEU A 224 10.14 -18.11 -9.25
C LEU A 224 11.19 -17.02 -9.53
N PRO A 225 12.38 -17.31 -10.07
CA PRO A 225 13.35 -16.27 -10.41
C PRO A 225 12.80 -15.30 -11.47
N GLN A 226 12.14 -15.82 -12.50
CA GLN A 226 11.65 -14.99 -13.60
C GLN A 226 10.58 -14.01 -13.11
N VAL A 227 9.67 -14.47 -12.26
CA VAL A 227 8.63 -13.66 -11.63
C VAL A 227 9.23 -12.61 -10.69
N PHE A 228 10.10 -13.04 -9.77
CA PHE A 228 10.69 -12.17 -8.78
C PHE A 228 11.57 -11.06 -9.39
N PHE A 229 12.45 -11.42 -10.32
CA PHE A 229 13.35 -10.43 -10.95
C PHE A 229 12.67 -9.57 -12.00
N LYS A 230 11.49 -9.97 -12.51
CA LYS A 230 10.64 -9.08 -13.30
C LYS A 230 10.06 -7.96 -12.43
N ASP A 231 9.62 -8.25 -11.21
CA ASP A 231 9.19 -7.22 -10.25
C ASP A 231 10.36 -6.31 -9.84
N VAL A 232 11.55 -6.87 -9.60
CA VAL A 232 12.74 -6.06 -9.27
C VAL A 232 13.12 -5.13 -10.44
N SER A 233 13.09 -5.60 -11.69
CA SER A 233 13.41 -4.74 -12.85
C SER A 233 12.38 -3.64 -13.10
N ALA A 234 11.10 -3.87 -12.73
CA ALA A 234 10.06 -2.84 -12.81
C ALA A 234 10.28 -1.67 -11.82
N ILE A 235 11.13 -1.83 -10.81
CA ILE A 235 11.49 -0.74 -9.88
C ILE A 235 12.23 0.38 -10.61
N THR A 236 12.96 0.06 -11.67
CA THR A 236 13.68 1.05 -12.50
C THR A 236 12.89 1.48 -13.74
N PHE A 237 11.60 1.15 -13.84
CA PHE A 237 10.79 1.48 -15.00
C PHE A 237 10.78 3.00 -15.30
N GLU A 238 10.92 3.34 -16.57
CA GLU A 238 10.85 4.69 -17.15
C GLU A 238 10.22 4.62 -18.55
N LEU A 239 9.48 5.66 -18.95
CA LEU A 239 8.81 5.71 -20.26
C LEU A 239 9.71 6.21 -21.40
N ALA A 240 10.71 7.03 -21.09
CA ALA A 240 11.67 7.56 -22.06
C ALA A 240 13.08 7.53 -21.45
N GLU A 241 13.99 6.79 -22.07
CA GLU A 241 15.40 6.77 -21.67
C GLU A 241 15.99 8.18 -21.80
N GLY A 242 16.48 8.75 -20.69
CA GLY A 242 17.21 10.02 -20.69
C GLY A 242 16.38 11.30 -20.78
N SER A 243 15.05 11.25 -20.59
CA SER A 243 14.23 12.46 -20.54
C SER A 243 14.56 13.33 -19.32
N LYS A 244 14.77 14.64 -19.55
CA LYS A 244 14.93 15.66 -18.49
C LYS A 244 13.60 16.08 -17.84
N ALA A 245 12.46 15.57 -18.31
CA ALA A 245 11.16 15.90 -17.76
C ALA A 245 10.92 15.18 -16.41
N PRO A 246 10.21 15.80 -15.46
CA PRO A 246 9.86 15.14 -14.20
C PRO A 246 9.01 13.90 -14.47
N ARG A 247 9.29 12.81 -13.75
CA ARG A 247 8.55 11.54 -13.87
C ARG A 247 7.04 11.75 -13.69
N THR A 248 6.25 11.10 -14.54
CA THR A 248 4.79 11.12 -14.43
C THR A 248 4.33 10.34 -13.19
N ARG A 249 3.11 10.64 -12.71
CA ARG A 249 2.53 9.92 -11.57
C ARG A 249 2.29 8.44 -11.89
N SER A 250 2.02 8.09 -13.14
CA SER A 250 1.87 6.70 -13.60
C SER A 250 3.16 5.90 -13.44
N VAL A 251 4.30 6.44 -13.87
CA VAL A 251 5.62 5.79 -13.70
C VAL A 251 5.92 5.57 -12.22
N LYS A 252 5.71 6.59 -11.37
CA LYS A 252 5.89 6.48 -9.92
C LYS A 252 4.99 5.39 -9.30
N ASN A 253 3.75 5.27 -9.77
CA ASN A 253 2.81 4.25 -9.28
C ASN A 253 3.28 2.84 -9.65
N VAL A 254 3.77 2.62 -10.87
CA VAL A 254 4.33 1.32 -11.31
C VAL A 254 5.51 0.92 -10.43
N ARG A 255 6.49 1.81 -10.26
CA ARG A 255 7.69 1.54 -9.45
C ARG A 255 7.36 1.29 -7.97
N ARG A 256 6.41 2.05 -7.42
CA ARG A 256 5.88 1.84 -6.07
C ARG A 256 5.17 0.48 -5.93
N HIS A 257 4.37 0.11 -6.93
CA HIS A 257 3.70 -1.18 -6.94
C HIS A 257 4.73 -2.32 -6.98
N ALA A 258 5.73 -2.23 -7.85
CA ALA A 258 6.84 -3.18 -7.91
C ALA A 258 7.56 -3.32 -6.55
N CYS A 259 7.92 -2.21 -5.92
CA CYS A 259 8.48 -2.21 -4.56
C CYS A 259 7.59 -2.92 -3.54
N SER A 260 6.27 -2.64 -3.58
CA SER A 260 5.31 -3.28 -2.68
C SER A 260 5.17 -4.79 -2.95
N SER A 261 5.23 -5.21 -4.21
CA SER A 261 5.21 -6.63 -4.61
C SER A 261 6.45 -7.36 -4.10
N VAL A 262 7.63 -6.78 -4.26
CA VAL A 262 8.89 -7.33 -3.73
C VAL A 262 8.83 -7.48 -2.20
N ILE A 263 8.40 -6.46 -1.46
CA ILE A 263 8.20 -6.55 0.00
C ILE A 263 7.20 -7.67 0.34
N LYS A 264 6.06 -7.75 -0.37
CA LYS A 264 5.03 -8.75 -0.11
C LYS A 264 5.57 -10.17 -0.31
N MET A 265 6.33 -10.42 -1.39
CA MET A 265 6.96 -11.71 -1.65
C MET A 265 8.00 -12.05 -0.57
N CYS A 266 8.88 -11.11 -0.24
CA CYS A 266 9.89 -11.27 0.82
C CYS A 266 9.28 -11.46 2.21
N ARG A 267 8.04 -11.02 2.45
CA ARG A 267 7.33 -11.23 3.72
C ARG A 267 6.57 -12.56 3.75
N MET A 268 5.87 -12.89 2.67
CA MET A 268 4.93 -14.02 2.65
C MET A 268 5.60 -15.35 2.32
N TYR A 269 6.67 -15.32 1.53
CA TYR A 269 7.33 -16.54 1.02
C TYR A 269 8.84 -16.47 1.20
N PRO A 270 9.33 -16.12 2.39
CA PRO A 270 10.73 -15.75 2.55
C PRO A 270 11.67 -16.96 2.38
N GLU A 271 11.21 -18.18 2.71
CA GLU A 271 11.94 -19.43 2.52
C GLU A 271 12.27 -19.72 1.04
N TYR A 272 11.36 -19.36 0.14
CA TYR A 272 11.53 -19.54 -1.30
C TYR A 272 12.41 -18.46 -1.94
N ILE A 273 12.40 -17.26 -1.38
CA ILE A 273 13.18 -16.12 -1.89
C ILE A 273 14.61 -16.10 -1.33
N LEU A 274 14.83 -16.62 -0.12
CA LEU A 274 16.13 -16.63 0.55
C LEU A 274 17.29 -17.19 -0.30
N PRO A 275 17.12 -18.24 -1.13
CA PRO A 275 18.18 -18.72 -2.03
C PRO A 275 18.70 -17.68 -3.02
N TYR A 276 17.93 -16.62 -3.30
CA TYR A 276 18.29 -15.53 -4.21
C TYR A 276 18.76 -14.27 -3.45
N PHE A 277 18.98 -14.36 -2.14
CA PHE A 277 19.33 -13.21 -1.30
C PHE A 277 20.58 -12.47 -1.79
N ASP A 278 21.67 -13.17 -2.08
CA ASP A 278 22.92 -12.54 -2.52
C ASP A 278 22.76 -11.79 -3.85
N MET A 279 21.97 -12.37 -4.77
CA MET A 279 21.68 -11.75 -6.06
C MET A 279 20.81 -10.49 -5.89
N LEU A 280 19.77 -10.57 -5.06
CA LEU A 280 18.95 -9.41 -4.72
C LEU A 280 19.78 -8.33 -4.02
N TYR A 281 20.61 -8.71 -3.06
CA TYR A 281 21.43 -7.77 -2.29
C TYR A 281 22.42 -7.02 -3.18
N THR A 282 23.05 -7.74 -4.11
CA THR A 282 23.94 -7.14 -5.13
C THR A 282 23.18 -6.15 -6.01
N GLN A 283 22.01 -6.55 -6.54
CA GLN A 283 21.20 -5.65 -7.35
C GLN A 283 20.74 -4.40 -6.57
N VAL A 284 20.34 -4.54 -5.31
CA VAL A 284 19.96 -3.39 -4.48
C VAL A 284 21.16 -2.47 -4.22
N LYS A 285 22.35 -3.02 -3.99
CA LYS A 285 23.59 -2.23 -3.88
C LYS A 285 23.85 -1.44 -5.16
N ASP A 286 23.76 -2.09 -6.32
CA ASP A 286 23.95 -1.43 -7.62
C ASP A 286 22.92 -0.30 -7.85
N LEU A 287 21.66 -0.53 -7.47
CA LEU A 287 20.62 0.50 -7.53
C LEU A 287 20.90 1.70 -6.61
N PHE A 288 21.68 1.52 -5.55
CA PHE A 288 22.00 2.57 -4.57
C PHE A 288 23.26 3.36 -4.94
N VAL A 289 24.11 2.84 -5.85
CA VAL A 289 25.32 3.54 -6.34
C VAL A 289 24.95 4.91 -6.92
N ASN A 290 23.88 4.98 -7.72
CA ASN A 290 23.36 6.24 -8.20
C ASN A 290 22.33 6.80 -7.20
N GLU A 291 22.74 7.79 -6.41
CA GLU A 291 21.87 8.41 -5.39
C GLU A 291 20.55 8.97 -5.96
N MET A 292 20.51 9.31 -7.25
CA MET A 292 19.37 9.94 -7.92
C MET A 292 18.46 8.96 -8.68
N LEU A 293 18.86 7.69 -8.81
CA LEU A 293 18.09 6.70 -9.58
C LEU A 293 16.74 6.40 -8.93
N LEU A 294 16.76 6.09 -7.63
CA LEU A 294 15.59 5.70 -6.84
C LEU A 294 15.10 6.84 -5.95
N THR A 295 13.79 6.94 -5.77
CA THR A 295 13.21 7.79 -4.73
C THR A 295 13.50 7.23 -3.33
N GLN A 296 13.43 8.07 -2.29
CA GLN A 296 13.73 7.61 -0.92
C GLN A 296 12.77 6.55 -0.41
N MET A 297 11.51 6.58 -0.84
CA MET A 297 10.54 5.52 -0.53
C MET A 297 10.90 4.20 -1.24
N GLU A 298 11.39 4.25 -2.48
CA GLU A 298 11.81 3.05 -3.22
C GLU A 298 13.07 2.43 -2.58
N LYS A 299 14.05 3.27 -2.21
CA LYS A 299 15.22 2.79 -1.47
C LYS A 299 14.83 2.15 -0.13
N CYS A 300 14.00 2.83 0.65
CA CYS A 300 13.48 2.28 1.91
C CYS A 300 12.74 0.96 1.68
N ALA A 301 11.95 0.84 0.61
CA ALA A 301 11.23 -0.39 0.32
C ALA A 301 12.18 -1.57 0.03
N MET A 302 13.29 -1.32 -0.66
CA MET A 302 14.33 -2.33 -0.88
C MET A 302 15.08 -2.69 0.39
N VAL A 303 15.38 -1.71 1.24
CA VAL A 303 15.92 -1.97 2.58
C VAL A 303 14.95 -2.85 3.38
N GLU A 304 13.65 -2.54 3.41
CA GLU A 304 12.64 -3.35 4.09
C GLU A 304 12.59 -4.79 3.57
N ALA A 305 12.66 -4.98 2.24
CA ALA A 305 12.68 -6.30 1.63
C ALA A 305 13.91 -7.12 2.05
N LEU A 306 15.09 -6.50 2.08
CA LEU A 306 16.32 -7.15 2.53
C LEU A 306 16.27 -7.51 4.03
N VAL A 307 15.74 -6.62 4.88
CA VAL A 307 15.55 -6.89 6.31
C VAL A 307 14.54 -8.02 6.53
N LEU A 308 13.47 -8.08 5.73
CA LEU A 308 12.49 -9.16 5.81
C LEU A 308 13.11 -10.53 5.50
N LEU A 309 13.97 -10.61 4.49
CA LEU A 309 14.69 -11.85 4.16
C LEU A 309 15.77 -12.19 5.18
N SER A 310 16.47 -11.20 5.74
CA SER A 310 17.49 -11.45 6.75
C SER A 310 16.92 -12.05 8.05
N ASN A 311 15.63 -11.82 8.35
CA ASN A 311 14.94 -12.52 9.44
C ASN A 311 14.94 -14.06 9.24
N GLN A 312 14.98 -14.55 8.00
CA GLN A 312 15.06 -16.00 7.72
C GLN A 312 16.44 -16.60 7.84
N PHE A 313 17.46 -15.80 8.16
CA PHE A 313 18.72 -16.38 8.62
C PHE A 313 18.52 -17.19 9.90
N LYS A 314 17.55 -16.78 10.73
CA LYS A 314 17.26 -17.41 12.03
C LYS A 314 18.52 -17.57 12.89
N ASP A 315 19.43 -16.61 12.75
CA ASP A 315 20.72 -16.53 13.44
C ASP A 315 20.96 -15.07 13.83
N TYR A 316 21.06 -14.82 15.13
CA TYR A 316 21.18 -13.48 15.69
C TYR A 316 22.44 -12.77 15.19
N GLU A 317 23.60 -13.42 15.21
CA GLU A 317 24.87 -12.77 14.87
C GLU A 317 24.96 -12.49 13.38
N LYS A 318 24.53 -13.45 12.55
CA LYS A 318 24.48 -13.26 11.09
C LYS A 318 23.55 -12.11 10.71
N GLN A 319 22.38 -12.03 11.33
CA GLN A 319 21.45 -10.94 11.08
C GLN A 319 21.98 -9.60 11.60
N ARG A 320 22.59 -9.58 12.80
CA ARG A 320 23.17 -8.36 13.39
C ARG A 320 24.24 -7.76 12.49
N VAL A 321 25.22 -8.56 12.06
CA VAL A 321 26.29 -8.12 11.16
C VAL A 321 25.73 -7.58 9.85
N PHE A 322 24.73 -8.26 9.28
CA PHE A 322 24.07 -7.79 8.06
C PHE A 322 23.37 -6.43 8.25
N LEU A 323 22.65 -6.25 9.36
CA LEU A 323 21.97 -4.98 9.66
C LEU A 323 22.95 -3.85 9.93
N GLU A 324 24.07 -4.13 10.60
CA GLU A 324 25.16 -3.16 10.79
C GLU A 324 25.75 -2.71 9.45
N GLU A 325 26.04 -3.64 8.54
CA GLU A 325 26.52 -3.30 7.19
C GLU A 325 25.48 -2.48 6.42
N LEU A 326 24.21 -2.91 6.45
CA LEU A 326 23.10 -2.25 5.77
C LEU A 326 22.86 -0.83 6.29
N MET A 327 23.01 -0.61 7.60
CA MET A 327 22.81 0.68 8.25
C MET A 327 24.05 1.56 8.29
N ALA A 328 25.24 1.05 7.95
CA ALA A 328 26.49 1.81 8.05
C ALA A 328 26.47 3.14 7.28
N PRO A 329 25.98 3.22 6.02
CA PRO A 329 25.90 4.50 5.29
C PRO A 329 24.97 5.51 5.95
N VAL A 330 23.85 5.03 6.52
CA VAL A 330 22.89 5.87 7.25
C VAL A 330 23.48 6.33 8.57
N SER A 331 24.18 5.46 9.28
CA SER A 331 24.81 5.77 10.56
C SER A 331 25.91 6.81 10.41
N ALA A 332 26.80 6.64 9.42
CA ALA A 332 27.86 7.59 9.11
C ALA A 332 27.30 9.00 8.79
N ARG A 333 26.19 9.07 8.06
CA ARG A 333 25.53 10.34 7.74
C ARG A 333 24.81 10.94 8.94
N TRP A 334 23.98 10.15 9.62
CA TRP A 334 23.15 10.60 10.74
C TRP A 334 23.96 11.06 11.94
N LEU A 335 25.14 10.46 12.16
CA LEU A 335 26.06 10.80 13.25
C LEU A 335 27.18 11.76 12.83
N SER A 336 27.17 12.26 11.59
CA SER A 336 28.12 13.28 11.15
C SER A 336 27.98 14.58 11.96
N GLU A 337 29.08 15.31 12.17
CA GLU A 337 29.06 16.58 12.91
C GLU A 337 28.10 17.60 12.27
N GLU A 338 28.10 17.66 10.94
CA GLU A 338 27.20 18.51 10.16
C GLU A 338 25.73 18.19 10.49
N LEU A 339 25.29 16.95 10.27
CA LEU A 339 23.89 16.61 10.47
C LEU A 339 23.50 16.62 11.95
N HIS A 340 24.42 16.26 12.85
CA HIS A 340 24.21 16.42 14.28
C HIS A 340 23.88 17.87 14.64
N SER A 341 24.67 18.85 14.19
CA SER A 341 24.39 20.26 14.48
C SER A 341 23.04 20.73 13.91
N ILE A 342 22.70 20.28 12.70
CA ILE A 342 21.46 20.63 12.00
C ILE A 342 20.22 20.08 12.73
N LEU A 343 20.27 18.82 13.17
CA LEU A 343 19.11 18.16 13.79
C LEU A 343 18.80 18.71 15.19
N TRP A 344 19.76 19.38 15.83
CA TRP A 344 19.64 19.87 17.21
C TRP A 344 19.21 21.33 17.32
N ASP A 345 19.21 22.08 16.21
CA ASP A 345 18.87 23.50 16.19
C ASP A 345 17.78 23.81 15.14
N PRO A 346 16.61 24.34 15.54
CA PRO A 346 15.53 24.71 14.63
C PRO A 346 15.94 25.67 13.51
N VAL A 347 16.83 26.62 13.80
CA VAL A 347 17.22 27.64 12.81
C VAL A 347 18.11 27.03 11.74
N SER A 348 19.11 26.27 12.16
CA SER A 348 20.02 25.53 11.29
C SER A 348 19.27 24.48 10.46
N PHE A 349 18.27 23.80 11.04
CA PHE A 349 17.38 22.90 10.31
C PHE A 349 16.60 23.61 9.21
N LEU A 350 15.94 24.74 9.52
CA LEU A 350 15.17 25.53 8.55
C LEU A 350 16.04 26.00 7.37
N SER A 351 17.24 26.50 7.66
CA SER A 351 18.21 26.91 6.63
C SER A 351 18.70 25.72 5.80
N PHE A 352 18.88 24.55 6.41
CA PHE A 352 19.39 23.37 5.70
C PHE A 352 18.35 22.79 4.73
N VAL A 353 17.07 22.83 5.09
CA VAL A 353 15.96 22.34 4.24
C VAL A 353 15.41 23.42 3.30
N GLY A 354 15.86 24.68 3.46
CA GLY A 354 15.51 25.82 2.62
C GLY A 354 14.15 26.44 2.90
N ALA A 355 13.58 26.23 4.10
CA ALA A 355 12.25 26.74 4.44
C ALA A 355 12.24 28.25 4.78
N ASP A 356 13.40 28.82 5.08
CA ASP A 356 13.63 30.24 5.37
C ASP A 356 14.06 31.06 4.14
N ARG A 357 14.20 30.41 2.97
CA ARG A 357 14.61 31.07 1.72
C ARG A 357 13.43 31.33 0.80
N VAL A 358 13.46 32.49 0.15
CA VAL A 358 12.56 32.80 -0.97
C VAL A 358 13.09 32.05 -2.19
N VAL A 359 12.25 31.28 -2.86
CA VAL A 359 12.66 30.52 -4.06
C VAL A 359 12.79 31.48 -5.23
N THR A 360 14.02 31.89 -5.54
CA THR A 360 14.33 32.82 -6.64
C THR A 360 14.89 32.14 -7.88
N ASP A 361 15.57 30.99 -7.74
CA ASP A 361 16.15 30.20 -8.83
C ASP A 361 15.74 28.72 -8.68
N PRO A 362 15.30 28.03 -9.75
CA PRO A 362 15.03 26.60 -9.72
C PRO A 362 16.20 25.72 -9.22
N SER A 363 17.45 26.15 -9.42
CA SER A 363 18.64 25.41 -8.98
C SER A 363 18.85 25.39 -7.46
N ASP A 364 18.41 26.44 -6.75
CA ASP A 364 18.43 26.47 -5.28
C ASP A 364 17.46 25.42 -4.68
N GLU A 365 16.32 25.21 -5.34
CA GLU A 365 15.32 24.21 -4.95
C GLU A 365 15.86 22.77 -5.11
N ASP A 366 16.77 22.54 -6.06
CA ASP A 366 17.40 21.23 -6.31
C ASP A 366 18.38 20.85 -5.19
N LEU A 367 19.24 21.78 -4.76
CA LEU A 367 20.17 21.54 -3.66
C LEU A 367 19.43 21.30 -2.33
N MET A 368 18.45 22.14 -2.01
CA MET A 368 17.62 21.98 -0.81
C MET A 368 16.74 20.73 -0.91
N GLY A 369 16.30 20.38 -2.13
CA GLY A 369 15.64 19.11 -2.44
C GLY A 369 16.50 17.91 -2.07
N LEU A 370 17.80 17.94 -2.41
CA LEU A 370 18.75 16.88 -2.06
C LEU A 370 18.95 16.76 -0.54
N ASN A 371 19.10 17.89 0.16
CA ASN A 371 19.21 17.93 1.62
C ASN A 371 17.99 17.30 2.31
N ARG A 372 16.78 17.71 1.92
CA ARG A 372 15.51 17.11 2.38
C ARG A 372 15.45 15.61 2.10
N SER A 373 15.87 15.21 0.91
CA SER A 373 15.92 13.82 0.47
C SER A 373 16.87 12.97 1.32
N ARG A 374 18.04 13.51 1.70
CA ARG A 374 19.02 12.83 2.56
C ARG A 374 18.50 12.59 3.98
N ILE A 375 17.84 13.59 4.59
CA ILE A 375 17.22 13.43 5.92
C ILE A 375 16.09 12.39 5.86
N SER A 376 15.22 12.50 4.84
CA SER A 376 14.13 11.56 4.62
C SER A 376 14.65 10.12 4.48
N PHE A 377 15.76 9.92 3.76
CA PHE A 377 16.37 8.61 3.61
C PHE A 377 16.80 7.99 4.94
N CYS A 378 17.47 8.78 5.79
CA CYS A 378 17.90 8.32 7.11
C CYS A 378 16.70 7.92 7.96
N VAL A 379 15.68 8.79 8.07
CA VAL A 379 14.47 8.52 8.86
C VAL A 379 13.73 7.31 8.33
N TYR A 380 13.51 7.19 7.02
CA TYR A 380 12.83 6.04 6.43
C TYR A 380 13.62 4.74 6.63
N THR A 381 14.95 4.77 6.50
CA THR A 381 15.78 3.57 6.72
C THR A 381 15.73 3.11 8.16
N ILE A 382 15.86 4.03 9.13
CA ILE A 382 15.74 3.71 10.56
C ILE A 382 14.36 3.09 10.83
N LEU A 383 13.30 3.71 10.33
CA LEU A 383 11.93 3.20 10.45
C LEU A 383 11.77 1.82 9.81
N GLY A 384 12.28 1.63 8.60
CA GLY A 384 12.22 0.38 7.86
C GLY A 384 12.89 -0.77 8.63
N VAL A 385 14.07 -0.52 9.19
CA VAL A 385 14.80 -1.53 9.99
C VAL A 385 14.06 -1.85 11.28
N VAL A 386 13.70 -0.84 12.10
CA VAL A 386 13.03 -1.09 13.40
C VAL A 386 11.66 -1.76 13.22
N LYS A 387 10.94 -1.45 12.14
CA LYS A 387 9.63 -2.05 11.83
C LYS A 387 9.72 -3.49 11.35
N ARG A 388 10.85 -3.91 10.75
CA ARG A 388 10.96 -5.19 10.02
C ARG A 388 11.90 -6.20 10.65
N ALA A 389 12.93 -5.76 11.36
CA ALA A 389 13.89 -6.65 12.02
C ALA A 389 13.22 -7.33 13.22
N ARG A 390 13.19 -8.66 13.21
CA ARG A 390 12.55 -9.46 14.25
C ARG A 390 13.26 -10.81 14.43
N TRP A 391 13.13 -11.37 15.62
CA TRP A 391 13.47 -12.76 15.92
C TRP A 391 12.43 -13.74 15.32
N PRO A 392 12.75 -15.05 15.25
CA PRO A 392 11.80 -16.08 14.84
C PRO A 392 10.56 -16.16 15.74
N ASP A 393 9.39 -16.44 15.15
CA ASP A 393 8.14 -16.59 15.89
C ASP A 393 8.12 -17.92 16.71
N ASP A 394 8.84 -18.95 16.26
CA ASP A 394 9.04 -20.20 17.00
C ASP A 394 10.12 -20.08 18.09
N LEU A 395 9.81 -20.57 19.30
CA LEU A 395 10.69 -20.42 20.45
C LEU A 395 11.97 -21.27 20.34
N GLU A 396 11.90 -22.46 19.78
CA GLU A 396 13.07 -23.33 19.66
C GLU A 396 14.01 -22.82 18.56
N GLU A 397 13.46 -22.30 17.45
CA GLU A 397 14.24 -21.57 16.45
C GLU A 397 14.90 -20.32 17.04
N ALA A 398 14.17 -19.54 17.85
CA ALA A 398 14.71 -18.36 18.51
C ALA A 398 15.82 -18.70 19.51
N LYS A 399 15.70 -19.80 20.26
CA LYS A 399 16.78 -20.29 21.14
C LYS A 399 17.99 -20.77 20.34
N ALA A 400 17.78 -21.59 19.33
CA ALA A 400 18.84 -22.14 18.48
C ALA A 400 19.62 -21.02 17.76
N GLY A 401 18.91 -19.99 17.29
CA GLY A 401 19.49 -18.80 16.67
C GLY A 401 20.10 -17.79 17.64
N GLY A 402 20.05 -18.03 18.95
CA GLY A 402 20.62 -17.15 19.97
C GLY A 402 19.85 -15.84 20.20
N PHE A 403 18.55 -15.79 19.94
CA PHE A 403 17.72 -14.61 20.18
C PHE A 403 17.17 -14.52 21.61
N VAL A 404 17.13 -15.63 22.35
CA VAL A 404 16.64 -15.67 23.74
C VAL A 404 17.82 -15.47 24.70
N VAL A 405 17.76 -14.41 25.51
CA VAL A 405 18.81 -14.05 26.47
C VAL A 405 18.50 -14.43 27.91
N GLY A 406 17.24 -14.78 28.19
CA GLY A 406 16.82 -15.14 29.53
C GLY A 406 15.31 -15.35 29.62
N TYR A 407 14.81 -15.36 30.85
CA TYR A 407 13.39 -15.50 31.15
C TYR A 407 12.99 -14.51 32.24
N THR A 408 11.75 -14.03 32.18
CA THR A 408 11.14 -13.23 33.25
C THR A 408 10.88 -14.10 34.49
N SER A 409 10.56 -13.46 35.60
CA SER A 409 10.12 -14.14 36.83
C SER A 409 8.87 -15.02 36.63
N THR A 410 8.06 -14.73 35.61
CA THR A 410 6.88 -15.52 35.22
C THR A 410 7.19 -16.64 34.23
N GLY A 411 8.46 -16.83 33.86
CA GLY A 411 8.89 -17.85 32.90
C GLY A 411 8.70 -17.49 31.43
N ALA A 412 8.40 -16.24 31.10
CA ALA A 412 8.28 -15.80 29.70
C ALA A 412 9.69 -15.53 29.12
N PRO A 413 9.97 -15.92 27.85
CA PRO A 413 11.27 -15.69 27.23
C PRO A 413 11.54 -14.19 27.04
N ILE A 414 12.80 -13.79 27.27
CA ILE A 414 13.31 -12.45 27.01
C ILE A 414 14.13 -12.52 25.72
N TYR A 415 13.74 -11.72 24.73
CA TYR A 415 14.37 -11.68 23.42
C TYR A 415 15.32 -10.49 23.29
N ARG A 416 16.31 -10.62 22.40
CA ARG A 416 17.14 -9.51 21.92
C ARG A 416 16.93 -9.30 20.43
N ASN A 417 16.92 -8.04 19.99
CA ASN A 417 16.76 -7.70 18.58
C ASN A 417 18.13 -7.42 17.91
N PRO A 418 18.44 -8.02 16.74
CA PRO A 418 19.67 -7.73 16.01
C PRO A 418 19.84 -6.27 15.57
N CYS A 419 18.77 -5.47 15.52
CA CYS A 419 18.86 -4.05 15.20
C CYS A 419 19.14 -3.15 16.40
N LYS A 420 19.26 -3.71 17.62
CA LYS A 420 19.42 -2.95 18.87
C LYS A 420 20.55 -1.92 18.78
N ASP A 421 21.79 -2.37 18.60
CA ASP A 421 22.96 -1.50 18.69
C ASP A 421 22.95 -0.37 17.64
N PRO A 422 22.70 -0.64 16.34
CA PRO A 422 22.63 0.44 15.37
C PRO A 422 21.44 1.38 15.60
N VAL A 423 20.28 0.91 16.08
CA VAL A 423 19.13 1.81 16.34
C VAL A 423 19.37 2.68 17.59
N LEU A 424 19.90 2.10 18.68
CA LEU A 424 20.17 2.84 19.90
C LEU A 424 21.27 3.89 19.72
N ALA A 425 22.27 3.63 18.87
CA ALA A 425 23.28 4.61 18.51
C ALA A 425 22.70 5.88 17.84
N LEU A 426 21.60 5.73 17.09
CA LEU A 426 20.96 6.83 16.35
C LEU A 426 19.89 7.58 17.15
N LEU A 427 19.45 6.98 18.26
CA LEU A 427 18.37 7.50 19.11
C LEU A 427 18.63 8.92 19.67
N PRO A 428 19.84 9.30 20.14
CA PRO A 428 20.07 10.65 20.65
C PRO A 428 19.77 11.75 19.61
N ASN A 429 20.24 11.55 18.37
CA ASN A 429 19.96 12.49 17.28
C ASN A 429 18.49 12.45 16.85
N LEU A 430 17.83 11.29 16.92
CA LEU A 430 16.38 11.21 16.66
C LEU A 430 15.57 12.00 17.69
N LEU A 431 15.88 11.86 18.98
CA LEU A 431 15.19 12.60 20.04
C LEU A 431 15.44 14.11 19.92
N ALA A 432 16.68 14.52 19.68
CA ALA A 432 16.99 15.92 19.41
C ALA A 432 16.23 16.45 18.18
N PHE A 433 16.17 15.64 17.12
CA PHE A 433 15.42 16.00 15.92
C PHE A 433 13.92 16.15 16.18
N MET A 434 13.31 15.26 16.97
CA MET A 434 11.90 15.38 17.36
C MET A 434 11.64 16.65 18.20
N ARG A 435 12.57 17.00 19.09
CA ARG A 435 12.54 18.26 19.83
C ARG A 435 12.53 19.45 18.85
N THR A 436 13.47 19.45 17.91
CA THR A 436 13.57 20.45 16.85
C THR A 436 12.27 20.55 16.05
N LEU A 437 11.70 19.43 15.59
CA LEU A 437 10.44 19.38 14.85
C LEU A 437 9.26 19.98 15.63
N ASN A 438 9.16 19.72 16.93
CA ASN A 438 8.14 20.34 17.78
C ASN A 438 8.42 21.85 17.98
N SER A 439 9.68 22.24 18.19
CA SER A 439 10.09 23.64 18.32
C SER A 439 9.86 24.46 17.06
N LEU A 440 9.72 23.85 15.87
CA LEU A 440 9.39 24.57 14.63
C LEU A 440 8.06 25.32 14.71
N PHE A 441 7.13 24.85 15.55
CA PHE A 441 5.82 25.47 15.72
C PHE A 441 5.84 26.66 16.68
N LEU A 442 6.96 26.95 17.35
CA LEU A 442 7.10 28.15 18.17
C LEU A 442 6.97 29.41 17.30
N PRO A 443 6.29 30.48 17.78
CA PRO A 443 6.03 31.69 17.00
C PRO A 443 7.29 32.29 16.35
N GLU A 444 8.40 32.31 17.06
CA GLU A 444 9.68 32.81 16.55
C GLU A 444 10.23 31.97 15.39
N ASN A 445 9.99 30.66 15.38
CA ASN A 445 10.45 29.76 14.30
C ASN A 445 9.49 29.77 13.12
N VAL A 446 8.18 29.87 13.37
CA VAL A 446 7.19 30.09 12.31
C VAL A 446 7.47 31.41 11.58
N ALA A 447 7.85 32.47 12.31
CA ALA A 447 8.23 33.76 11.72
C ALA A 447 9.51 33.73 10.87
N ARG A 448 10.30 32.65 10.94
CA ARG A 448 11.50 32.46 10.09
C ARG A 448 11.19 31.87 8.72
N LEU A 449 9.99 31.34 8.51
CA LEU A 449 9.58 30.85 7.21
C LEU A 449 9.61 31.98 6.18
N SER A 450 10.07 31.69 4.98
CA SER A 450 10.02 32.65 3.89
C SER A 450 8.58 32.92 3.46
N GLU A 451 8.37 34.01 2.73
CA GLU A 451 7.06 34.31 2.13
C GLU A 451 6.55 33.14 1.28
N THR A 452 7.46 32.50 0.51
CA THR A 452 7.16 31.31 -0.29
C THR A 452 6.63 30.15 0.54
N PHE A 453 7.20 29.92 1.73
CA PHE A 453 6.91 28.76 2.56
C PHE A 453 6.11 29.06 3.82
N SER A 454 5.50 30.25 3.90
CA SER A 454 4.64 30.68 5.02
C SER A 454 3.53 29.69 5.38
N ARG A 455 3.08 28.87 4.43
CA ARG A 455 2.04 27.85 4.58
C ARG A 455 2.58 26.42 4.72
N ALA A 456 3.89 26.22 4.88
CA ALA A 456 4.54 24.91 4.88
C ALA A 456 4.09 23.97 6.02
N TYR A 457 3.51 24.53 7.09
CA TYR A 457 2.99 23.77 8.23
C TYR A 457 1.48 23.55 8.19
N GLU A 458 0.78 24.07 7.19
CA GLU A 458 -0.64 23.81 7.02
C GLU A 458 -0.91 22.35 6.60
N VAL A 459 -2.14 21.91 6.84
CA VAL A 459 -2.67 20.64 6.32
C VAL A 459 -2.67 20.67 4.79
N LEU A 460 -2.27 19.57 4.16
CA LEU A 460 -2.32 19.45 2.70
C LEU A 460 -3.77 19.56 2.22
N ASP A 461 -4.01 20.22 1.08
CA ASP A 461 -5.39 20.41 0.60
C ASP A 461 -6.09 19.08 0.28
N VAL A 462 -5.34 18.06 -0.14
CA VAL A 462 -5.87 16.69 -0.30
C VAL A 462 -6.38 16.11 1.03
N GLU A 463 -5.70 16.37 2.14
CA GLU A 463 -6.11 15.92 3.47
C GLU A 463 -7.30 16.74 3.99
N LYS A 464 -7.33 18.05 3.73
CA LYS A 464 -8.48 18.91 4.06
C LYS A 464 -9.74 18.40 3.36
N ASN A 465 -9.65 18.15 2.06
CA ASN A 465 -10.77 17.62 1.27
C ASN A 465 -11.21 16.24 1.78
N LEU A 466 -10.26 15.36 2.17
CA LEU A 466 -10.59 14.07 2.76
C LEU A 466 -11.35 14.21 4.08
N ILE A 467 -10.92 15.12 4.97
CA ILE A 467 -11.59 15.38 6.25
C ILE A 467 -12.99 15.97 6.03
N LEU A 468 -13.13 16.86 5.04
CA LEU A 468 -14.40 17.50 4.70
C LEU A 468 -15.32 16.62 3.83
N SER A 469 -14.90 15.40 3.49
CA SER A 469 -15.62 14.50 2.57
C SER A 469 -15.92 15.13 1.21
N ILE A 470 -15.03 16.01 0.74
CA ILE A 470 -15.11 16.63 -0.59
C ILE A 470 -14.44 15.69 -1.60
N SER A 471 -15.19 15.34 -2.65
CA SER A 471 -14.71 14.50 -3.73
C SER A 471 -13.47 15.11 -4.39
N GLN A 472 -12.45 14.29 -4.64
CA GLN A 472 -11.18 14.76 -5.22
C GLN A 472 -11.32 14.92 -6.73
N PRO A 473 -10.77 15.99 -7.33
CA PRO A 473 -10.86 16.20 -8.77
C PRO A 473 -10.25 15.05 -9.55
N THR A 474 -10.86 14.68 -10.68
CA THR A 474 -10.26 13.72 -11.61
C THR A 474 -9.07 14.34 -12.30
N VAL A 475 -7.88 13.96 -11.84
CA VAL A 475 -6.64 14.43 -12.44
C VAL A 475 -6.17 13.38 -13.46
N ASP A 476 -6.01 13.78 -14.72
CA ASP A 476 -5.32 12.93 -15.70
C ASP A 476 -3.87 12.71 -15.23
N VAL A 477 -3.56 11.46 -14.91
CA VAL A 477 -2.33 11.03 -14.23
C VAL A 477 -1.13 11.14 -15.17
N TYR A 478 -1.37 11.27 -16.48
CA TYR A 478 -0.33 11.29 -17.50
C TYR A 478 0.48 12.61 -17.51
N ASP A 479 -0.18 13.76 -17.39
CA ASP A 479 0.46 15.09 -17.51
C ASP A 479 0.61 15.86 -16.19
N THR A 480 0.09 15.32 -15.07
CA THR A 480 0.10 16.08 -13.81
C THR A 480 1.34 15.77 -12.96
N PRO A 481 2.12 16.79 -12.57
CA PRO A 481 3.25 16.59 -11.67
C PRO A 481 2.77 16.07 -10.31
N VAL A 482 3.60 15.25 -9.67
CA VAL A 482 3.29 14.61 -8.37
C VAL A 482 3.00 15.62 -7.27
N TYR A 483 3.67 16.77 -7.30
CA TYR A 483 3.39 17.93 -6.47
C TYR A 483 3.08 19.11 -7.39
N LYS A 484 2.00 19.84 -7.10
CA LYS A 484 1.57 20.99 -7.90
C LYS A 484 2.42 22.23 -7.60
N SER A 485 3.10 22.28 -6.46
CA SER A 485 3.96 23.40 -6.05
C SER A 485 5.13 22.97 -5.15
N SER A 486 6.15 23.82 -5.04
CA SER A 486 7.25 23.66 -4.08
C SER A 486 6.75 23.68 -2.62
N VAL A 487 5.70 24.44 -2.34
CA VAL A 487 5.07 24.50 -1.01
C VAL A 487 4.44 23.16 -0.65
N GLU A 488 3.66 22.56 -1.55
CA GLU A 488 3.04 21.25 -1.33
C GLU A 488 4.09 20.15 -1.12
N ARG A 489 5.21 20.23 -1.85
CA ARG A 489 6.35 19.31 -1.66
C ARG A 489 6.96 19.47 -0.26
N LEU A 490 7.13 20.69 0.22
CA LEU A 490 7.67 20.97 1.54
C LEU A 490 6.69 20.59 2.67
N GLN A 491 5.39 20.82 2.48
CA GLN A 491 4.33 20.34 3.37
C GLN A 491 4.37 18.82 3.51
N GLY A 492 4.43 18.10 2.38
CA GLY A 492 4.53 16.64 2.36
C GLY A 492 5.81 16.14 3.04
N PHE A 493 6.92 16.85 2.89
CA PHE A 493 8.19 16.56 3.57
C PHE A 493 8.06 16.69 5.10
N PHE A 494 7.60 17.83 5.61
CA PHE A 494 7.40 18.02 7.05
C PHE A 494 6.40 17.03 7.62
N CYS A 495 5.32 16.76 6.88
CA CYS A 495 4.30 15.79 7.26
C CYS A 495 4.89 14.40 7.44
N ALA A 496 5.56 13.89 6.42
CA ALA A 496 6.14 12.56 6.44
C ALA A 496 7.24 12.45 7.49
N LEU A 497 8.11 13.46 7.64
CA LEU A 497 9.16 13.41 8.65
C LEU A 497 8.62 13.38 10.07
N TYR A 498 7.65 14.24 10.37
CA TYR A 498 7.01 14.27 11.69
C TYR A 498 6.43 12.90 12.02
N ASP A 499 5.53 12.39 11.17
CA ASP A 499 4.84 11.12 11.42
C ASP A 499 5.83 9.94 11.54
N ASN A 500 6.83 9.87 10.65
CA ASN A 500 7.78 8.76 10.66
C ASN A 500 8.75 8.81 11.84
N SER A 501 9.15 10.00 12.33
CA SER A 501 9.96 10.12 13.54
C SER A 501 9.23 9.58 14.77
N TYR A 502 7.95 9.88 14.90
CA TYR A 502 7.11 9.29 15.95
C TYR A 502 6.98 7.77 15.77
N HIS A 503 6.69 7.29 14.54
CA HIS A 503 6.60 5.86 14.27
C HIS A 503 7.86 5.07 14.64
N ILE A 504 9.06 5.67 14.48
CA ILE A 504 10.30 5.03 14.92
C ILE A 504 10.24 4.77 16.42
N ILE A 505 9.89 5.76 17.24
CA ILE A 505 9.79 5.60 18.71
C ILE A 505 8.75 4.54 19.08
N GLY A 506 7.59 4.55 18.43
CA GLY A 506 6.54 3.54 18.65
C GLY A 506 7.02 2.13 18.36
N HIS A 507 7.66 1.93 17.20
CA HIS A 507 8.20 0.63 16.83
C HIS A 507 9.40 0.21 17.69
N SER A 508 10.25 1.14 18.13
CA SER A 508 11.39 0.86 19.01
C SER A 508 10.95 0.18 20.31
N GLY A 509 9.84 0.61 20.92
CA GLY A 509 9.28 -0.04 22.10
C GLY A 509 8.94 -1.52 21.86
N THR A 510 8.19 -1.80 20.79
CA THR A 510 7.80 -3.18 20.45
C THR A 510 8.94 -4.06 19.95
N ALA A 511 9.88 -3.49 19.19
CA ALA A 511 10.94 -4.23 18.52
C ALA A 511 12.13 -4.51 19.44
N LEU A 512 12.48 -3.59 20.34
CA LEU A 512 13.64 -3.71 21.24
C LEU A 512 13.25 -4.12 22.66
N GLN A 513 11.97 -3.98 23.03
CA GLN A 513 11.43 -4.38 24.33
C GLN A 513 12.28 -3.84 25.50
N GLN A 514 12.83 -4.73 26.33
CA GLN A 514 13.60 -4.38 27.52
C GLN A 514 14.78 -3.47 27.16
N ASP A 515 15.47 -3.72 26.05
CA ASP A 515 16.62 -2.93 25.62
C ASP A 515 16.28 -1.45 25.35
N PHE A 516 15.03 -1.15 25.01
CA PHE A 516 14.55 0.23 24.89
C PHE A 516 14.03 0.77 26.22
N TYR A 517 13.21 0.00 26.94
CA TYR A 517 12.59 0.47 28.17
C TYR A 517 13.54 0.61 29.36
N THR A 518 14.73 -0.02 29.32
CA THR A 518 15.77 0.14 30.34
C THR A 518 16.80 1.20 30.01
N ILE A 519 16.56 2.04 29.00
CA ILE A 519 17.45 3.19 28.70
C ILE A 519 17.44 4.17 29.87
N ASP A 520 18.63 4.55 30.34
CA ASP A 520 18.78 5.50 31.44
C ASP A 520 18.08 6.83 31.14
N GLY A 521 17.17 7.20 32.03
CA GLY A 521 16.36 8.41 31.93
C GLY A 521 15.45 8.47 30.69
N LEU A 522 15.01 7.32 30.16
CA LEU A 522 14.17 7.26 28.96
C LEU A 522 12.93 8.16 29.09
N ALA A 523 12.25 8.12 30.23
CA ALA A 523 11.04 8.91 30.46
C ALA A 523 11.34 10.43 30.36
N GLU A 524 12.38 10.92 31.04
CA GLU A 524 12.76 12.34 30.95
C GLU A 524 13.21 12.70 29.54
N LYS A 525 13.94 11.81 28.86
CA LYS A 525 14.40 12.02 27.47
C LYS A 525 13.23 12.10 26.49
N LEU A 526 12.22 11.26 26.64
CA LEU A 526 10.99 11.32 25.83
C LEU A 526 10.22 12.60 26.13
N VAL A 527 9.93 12.90 27.40
CA VAL A 527 9.19 14.12 27.77
C VAL A 527 9.90 15.39 27.27
N SER A 528 11.22 15.47 27.45
CA SER A 528 12.01 16.64 27.02
C SER A 528 12.25 16.73 25.51
N SER A 529 11.78 15.77 24.72
CA SER A 529 12.02 15.73 23.27
C SER A 529 10.73 15.62 22.46
N THR A 530 9.89 14.61 22.75
CA THR A 530 8.67 14.32 22.01
C THR A 530 7.46 15.11 22.51
N LEU A 531 7.46 15.56 23.77
CA LEU A 531 6.34 16.26 24.41
C LEU A 531 6.62 17.73 24.70
N VAL A 532 7.55 18.34 23.97
CA VAL A 532 7.87 19.77 24.12
C VAL A 532 6.96 20.64 23.27
N HIS A 533 6.63 21.83 23.78
CA HIS A 533 5.88 22.88 23.07
C HIS A 533 4.52 22.41 22.48
N LEU A 534 3.87 21.43 23.11
CA LEU A 534 2.62 20.85 22.61
C LEU A 534 1.50 21.89 22.48
N GLU A 535 1.54 22.96 23.29
CA GLU A 535 0.65 24.10 23.20
C GLU A 535 0.73 24.86 21.86
N HIS A 536 1.84 24.72 21.14
CA HIS A 536 2.06 25.31 19.82
C HIS A 536 1.90 24.30 18.67
N VAL A 537 1.99 23.00 18.96
CA VAL A 537 1.83 21.95 17.94
C VAL A 537 0.37 21.88 17.48
N PRO A 538 0.08 21.95 16.17
CA PRO A 538 -1.29 21.96 15.67
C PRO A 538 -1.95 20.58 15.82
N TYR A 539 -3.27 20.56 16.04
CA TYR A 539 -4.03 19.32 16.32
C TYR A 539 -3.83 18.19 15.30
N HIS A 540 -3.70 18.52 14.01
CA HIS A 540 -3.50 17.51 12.96
C HIS A 540 -2.15 16.77 13.10
N ARG A 541 -1.16 17.38 13.79
CA ARG A 541 0.15 16.76 14.12
C ARG A 541 0.14 16.00 15.45
N LEU A 542 -0.85 16.21 16.30
CA LEU A 542 -0.99 15.44 17.55
C LEU A 542 -1.61 14.05 17.34
N ARG A 543 -2.30 13.83 16.21
CA ARG A 543 -2.96 12.55 15.92
C ARG A 543 -1.98 11.36 15.82
N PRO A 544 -0.84 11.45 15.13
CA PRO A 544 0.19 10.39 15.15
C PRO A 544 0.70 10.07 16.55
N LEU A 545 0.91 11.09 17.39
CA LEU A 545 1.35 10.94 18.78
C LEU A 545 0.33 10.11 19.58
N LEU A 546 -0.96 10.40 19.44
CA LEU A 546 -2.02 9.61 20.08
C LEU A 546 -2.04 8.17 19.54
N HIS A 547 -1.94 7.97 18.23
CA HIS A 547 -1.99 6.64 17.63
C HIS A 547 -0.85 5.74 18.11
N ILE A 548 0.32 6.30 18.40
CA ILE A 548 1.46 5.54 18.94
C ILE A 548 1.26 5.22 20.41
N LEU A 549 0.74 6.16 21.21
CA LEU A 549 0.42 5.91 22.61
C LEU A 549 -0.70 4.88 22.81
N TYR A 550 -1.61 4.72 21.83
CA TYR A 550 -2.67 3.70 21.87
C TYR A 550 -2.26 2.30 21.37
N ASN A 551 -1.15 2.19 20.62
CA ASN A 551 -0.66 0.92 20.07
C ASN A 551 0.56 0.36 20.83
N ILE A 552 1.07 1.08 21.83
CA ILE A 552 1.93 0.56 22.91
C ILE A 552 0.98 -0.02 23.98
#